data_AF-A0A2D9C8I6-F1
#
_entry.id   AF-A0A2D9C8I6-F1
#
_cell.length_a   1.000
_cell.length_b   1.000
_cell.length_c   1.000
_cell.angle_alpha   90.00
_cell.angle_beta   90.00
_cell.angle_gamma   90.00
#
_symmetry.space_group_name_H-M   'P 1'
#
loop_
_entity.id
_entity.type
_entity.pdbx_description
1 polymer ?
#
loop_
_entity_poly.entity_id
_entity_poly.type
_entity_poly.pdbx_seq_one_letter_code
_entity_poly.pdbx_strand_id
1 'polypeptide(L)'
;MSLNKITKTKNRFLYETAAAATPTSWSVIAQGYTWADNGRLFRVTADEAYYQTVAYVMQRTNTSGDFEDAITINLNLPDGNGISRVDVYTSEVVSGSPDYTTLSLADTLFRQSEQDRIAFEQQTMLESEIGIVFDYAGTKYRATETSRTDSKEIENGGFVEGFELILTTSRKQWIDAGVVPILGAHVTASGVKYRVGEITKNNAHYQLNLNKRHGR
;
A
#
# COMPACT_ATOMS: atom_id res chain seq x y z
N MET A 1 26.61 24.37 3.91
CA MET A 1 25.82 23.36 4.63
C MET A 1 24.61 23.07 3.78
N SER A 2 24.49 21.84 3.30
CA SER A 2 23.38 21.44 2.44
C SER A 2 22.05 21.46 3.20
N LEU A 3 20.97 21.83 2.51
CA LEU A 3 19.61 21.74 3.03
C LEU A 3 18.90 20.56 2.37
N ASN A 4 18.11 19.86 3.17
CA ASN A 4 17.25 18.78 2.72
C ASN A 4 15.79 19.23 2.79
N LYS A 5 14.93 18.60 1.98
CA LYS A 5 13.51 18.92 1.87
C LYS A 5 12.69 17.67 1.59
N ILE A 6 11.55 17.51 2.28
CA ILE A 6 10.56 16.48 1.96
C ILE A 6 9.60 17.03 0.91
N THR A 7 9.38 16.28 -0.18
CA THR A 7 8.42 16.62 -1.24
C THR A 7 7.59 15.40 -1.64
N LYS A 8 6.61 15.60 -2.53
CA LYS A 8 5.74 14.55 -3.10
C LYS A 8 5.09 13.65 -2.03
N THR A 9 4.57 14.27 -0.97
CA THR A 9 3.85 13.57 0.11
C THR A 9 2.43 13.20 -0.33
N LYS A 10 1.84 12.20 0.32
CA LYS A 10 0.44 11.78 0.15
C LYS A 10 -0.40 12.18 1.36
N ASN A 11 -1.56 12.77 1.11
CA ASN A 11 -2.49 13.22 2.18
C ASN A 11 -3.06 12.08 3.04
N ARG A 12 -2.89 10.82 2.62
CA ARG A 12 -3.34 9.64 3.39
C ARG A 12 -2.35 9.23 4.48
N PHE A 13 -1.15 9.81 4.50
CA PHE A 13 -0.11 9.46 5.47
C PHE A 13 0.11 10.60 6.47
N LEU A 14 0.41 10.23 7.70
CA LEU A 14 0.93 11.12 8.72
C LEU A 14 2.45 11.12 8.64
N TYR A 15 3.04 12.30 8.47
CA TYR A 15 4.49 12.49 8.43
C TYR A 15 4.95 13.18 9.69
N GLU A 16 5.99 12.63 10.31
CA GLU A 16 6.54 13.17 11.54
C GLU A 16 8.06 13.15 11.52
N THR A 17 8.67 13.97 12.37
CA THR A 17 10.12 14.04 12.50
C THR A 17 10.57 14.15 13.95
N ALA A 18 11.79 13.67 14.22
CA ALA A 18 12.50 13.89 15.46
C ALA A 18 14.02 14.00 15.23
N ALA A 19 14.71 14.74 16.09
CA ALA A 19 16.17 14.94 15.99
C ALA A 19 16.99 13.95 16.84
N ALA A 20 16.37 13.27 17.82
CA ALA A 20 17.03 12.31 18.68
C ALA A 20 16.99 10.90 18.08
N ALA A 21 18.05 10.10 18.26
CA ALA A 21 18.09 8.71 17.81
C ALA A 21 17.03 7.81 18.49
N THR A 22 16.59 8.17 19.70
CA THR A 22 15.53 7.51 20.48
C THR A 22 14.51 8.54 20.95
N PRO A 23 13.63 9.03 20.06
CA PRO A 23 12.77 10.16 20.36
C PRO A 23 11.61 9.77 21.29
N THR A 24 11.36 10.60 22.31
CA THR A 24 10.18 10.50 23.19
C THR A 24 8.98 11.29 22.67
N SER A 25 9.20 12.17 21.68
CA SER A 25 8.18 13.00 21.04
C SER A 25 8.46 13.15 19.56
N TRP A 26 7.39 13.20 18.76
CA TRP A 26 7.43 13.37 17.32
C TRP A 26 6.69 14.66 16.93
N SER A 27 7.21 15.39 15.94
CA SER A 27 6.60 16.61 15.42
C SER A 27 6.02 16.36 14.04
N VAL A 28 4.74 16.70 13.83
CA VAL A 28 4.09 16.57 12.52
C VAL A 28 4.73 17.54 11.53
N ILE A 29 4.97 17.05 10.31
CA ILE A 29 5.52 17.84 9.20
C ILE A 29 4.60 17.77 7.99
N ALA A 30 4.77 18.73 7.08
CA ALA A 30 4.05 18.79 5.82
C ALA A 30 5.01 18.80 4.62
N GLN A 31 4.44 18.70 3.41
CA GLN A 31 5.22 18.87 2.19
C GLN A 31 6.01 20.19 2.21
N GLY A 32 7.27 20.12 1.81
CA GLY A 32 8.17 21.26 1.80
C GLY A 32 8.92 21.48 3.11
N TYR A 33 8.72 20.62 4.11
CA TYR A 33 9.52 20.64 5.33
C TYR A 33 11.02 20.54 5.01
N THR A 34 11.78 21.53 5.49
CA THR A 34 13.24 21.63 5.27
C THR A 34 14.01 21.39 6.57
N TRP A 35 15.17 20.76 6.47
CA TRP A 35 16.09 20.63 7.61
C TRP A 35 17.55 20.73 7.16
N ALA A 36 18.40 21.17 8.08
CA ALA A 36 19.84 21.13 7.89
C ALA A 36 20.36 19.69 7.95
N ASP A 37 21.46 19.41 7.27
CA ASP A 37 22.06 18.09 7.18
C ASP A 37 22.80 17.67 8.47
N ASN A 38 22.06 17.46 9.57
CA ASN A 38 22.61 17.23 10.90
C ASN A 38 22.04 16.01 11.64
N GLY A 39 21.59 14.99 10.90
CA GLY A 39 21.00 13.79 11.49
C GLY A 39 19.52 13.98 11.85
N ARG A 40 18.63 13.17 11.26
CA ARG A 40 17.19 13.30 11.53
C ARG A 40 16.41 12.01 11.29
N LEU A 41 15.42 11.76 12.14
CA LEU A 41 14.45 10.70 11.97
C LEU A 41 13.20 11.22 11.29
N PHE A 42 12.67 10.43 10.36
CA PHE A 42 11.38 10.66 9.73
C PHE A 42 10.50 9.45 9.93
N ARG A 43 9.28 9.67 10.38
CA ARG A 43 8.29 8.63 10.57
C ARG A 43 7.12 8.84 9.62
N VAL A 44 6.73 7.78 8.93
CA VAL A 44 5.53 7.75 8.10
C VAL A 44 4.58 6.72 8.67
N THR A 45 3.38 7.16 9.01
CA THR A 45 2.30 6.33 9.54
C THR A 45 1.14 6.34 8.54
N ALA A 46 0.60 5.16 8.24
CA ALA A 46 -0.57 4.99 7.39
C ALA A 46 -1.72 4.35 8.18
N ASP A 47 -2.93 4.58 7.71
CA ASP A 47 -4.20 4.05 8.23
C ASP A 47 -4.57 2.67 7.64
N GLU A 48 -3.87 2.27 6.58
CA GLU A 48 -4.07 0.99 5.91
C GLU A 48 -2.72 0.40 5.43
N ALA A 49 -2.72 -0.88 5.05
CA ALA A 49 -1.54 -1.52 4.46
C ALA A 49 -1.19 -0.88 3.11
N TYR A 50 0.09 -0.60 2.88
CA TYR A 50 0.61 -0.07 1.63
C TYR A 50 1.91 -0.77 1.28
N TYR A 51 2.02 -1.22 0.02
CA TYR A 51 3.22 -1.84 -0.51
C TYR A 51 3.69 -1.08 -1.75
N GLN A 52 5.01 -0.93 -1.86
CA GLN A 52 5.70 -0.24 -2.95
C GLN A 52 5.11 1.14 -3.29
N THR A 53 4.50 1.80 -2.30
CA THR A 53 3.81 3.06 -2.51
C THR A 53 4.73 4.20 -2.16
N VAL A 54 5.00 5.11 -3.11
CA VAL A 54 5.82 6.29 -2.81
C VAL A 54 5.19 7.06 -1.65
N ALA A 55 5.93 7.12 -0.54
CA ALA A 55 5.57 7.85 0.66
C ALA A 55 5.97 9.31 0.52
N TYR A 56 7.23 9.56 0.16
CA TYR A 56 7.76 10.89 -0.08
C TYR A 56 9.07 10.81 -0.86
N VAL A 57 9.51 11.96 -1.37
CA VAL A 57 10.83 12.14 -1.96
C VAL A 57 11.62 13.12 -1.12
N MET A 58 12.85 12.77 -0.78
CA MET A 58 13.82 13.67 -0.17
C MET A 58 14.60 14.36 -1.28
N GLN A 59 14.54 15.69 -1.29
CA GLN A 59 15.35 16.56 -2.12
C GLN A 59 16.51 17.16 -1.32
N ARG A 60 17.61 17.44 -2.00
CA ARG A 60 18.80 18.07 -1.41
C ARG A 60 19.29 19.21 -2.27
N THR A 61 19.83 20.25 -1.65
CA THR A 61 20.50 21.33 -2.38
C THR A 61 21.80 20.86 -3.01
N ASN A 62 21.99 21.10 -4.31
CA ASN A 62 23.25 20.91 -5.03
C ASN A 62 24.28 22.00 -4.67
N THR A 63 25.44 22.00 -5.32
CA THR A 63 26.51 23.00 -5.10
C THR A 63 26.10 24.44 -5.45
N SER A 64 25.09 24.61 -6.31
CA SER A 64 24.51 25.91 -6.68
C SER A 64 23.40 26.36 -5.71
N GLY A 65 23.00 25.50 -4.77
CA GLY A 65 21.91 25.77 -3.82
C GLY A 65 20.52 25.36 -4.29
N ASP A 66 20.40 24.72 -5.46
CA ASP A 66 19.11 24.29 -6.03
C ASP A 66 18.72 22.91 -5.51
N PHE A 67 17.43 22.69 -5.25
CA PHE A 67 16.92 21.38 -4.79
C PHE A 67 16.82 20.37 -5.94
N GLU A 68 17.39 19.19 -5.73
CA GLU A 68 17.31 18.04 -6.64
C GLU A 68 16.81 16.80 -5.89
N ASP A 69 16.05 15.93 -6.57
CA ASP A 69 15.57 14.66 -6.02
C ASP A 69 16.78 13.76 -5.68
N ALA A 70 16.94 13.41 -4.40
CA ALA A 70 18.07 12.61 -3.92
C ALA A 70 17.64 11.18 -3.58
N ILE A 71 16.52 11.00 -2.88
CA ILE A 71 16.06 9.68 -2.42
C ILE A 71 14.54 9.58 -2.52
N THR A 72 14.03 8.50 -3.10
CA THR A 72 12.60 8.17 -3.09
C THR A 72 12.32 7.10 -2.03
N ILE A 73 11.38 7.39 -1.12
CA ILE A 73 10.99 6.46 -0.07
C ILE A 73 9.67 5.80 -0.43
N ASN A 74 9.69 4.47 -0.46
CA ASN A 74 8.51 3.63 -0.66
C ASN A 74 8.04 3.02 0.66
N LEU A 75 6.72 2.98 0.83
CA LEU A 75 6.03 2.40 1.96
C LEU A 75 5.79 0.91 1.70
N ASN A 76 6.20 0.08 2.66
CA ASN A 76 5.97 -1.37 2.70
C ASN A 76 5.37 -1.76 4.06
N LEU A 77 4.26 -1.12 4.44
CA LEU A 77 3.58 -1.37 5.70
C LEU A 77 2.55 -2.49 5.53
N PRO A 78 2.69 -3.61 6.26
CA PRO A 78 1.81 -4.73 6.09
C PRO A 78 0.43 -4.50 6.70
N ASP A 79 0.32 -3.75 7.78
CA ASP A 79 -0.92 -3.48 8.47
C ASP A 79 -1.17 -1.97 8.57
N GLY A 80 -2.45 -1.61 8.47
CA GLY A 80 -2.91 -0.23 8.58
C GLY A 80 -2.99 0.32 9.98
N ASN A 81 -2.67 -0.49 10.97
CA ASN A 81 -3.10 -0.24 12.33
C ASN A 81 -1.98 0.40 13.15
N GLY A 82 -1.23 1.32 12.54
CA GLY A 82 -0.24 2.13 13.24
C GLY A 82 1.19 1.57 13.27
N ILE A 83 1.53 0.58 12.44
CA ILE A 83 2.94 0.31 12.17
C ILE A 83 3.48 1.45 11.31
N SER A 84 4.55 2.06 11.78
CA SER A 84 5.17 3.22 11.15
C SER A 84 6.52 2.85 10.56
N ARG A 85 6.83 3.35 9.36
CA ARG A 85 8.19 3.29 8.81
C ARG A 85 8.99 4.43 9.43
N VAL A 86 10.17 4.15 9.98
CA VAL A 86 11.08 5.17 10.49
C VAL A 86 12.36 5.16 9.65
N ASP A 87 12.61 6.26 8.94
CA ASP A 87 13.81 6.48 8.15
C ASP A 87 14.83 7.30 8.94
N VAL A 88 16.10 6.86 8.91
CA VAL A 88 17.22 7.55 9.55
C VAL A 88 18.11 8.19 8.49
N TYR A 89 18.11 9.51 8.45
CA TYR A 89 19.06 10.26 7.63
C TYR A 89 20.25 10.61 8.48
N THR A 90 21.42 10.09 8.11
CA THR A 90 22.70 10.45 8.70
C THR A 90 23.50 11.27 7.70
N SER A 91 24.31 12.19 8.21
CA SER A 91 25.12 13.07 7.38
C SER A 91 26.56 12.79 7.76
N GLU A 92 27.35 12.25 6.84
CA GLU A 92 28.79 12.11 7.05
C GLU A 92 29.48 13.31 6.41
N VAL A 93 30.04 14.18 7.26
CA VAL A 93 30.97 15.22 6.82
C VAL A 93 32.31 14.54 6.57
N VAL A 94 32.60 14.18 5.33
CA VAL A 94 33.91 13.69 4.93
C VAL A 94 34.81 14.91 4.70
N SER A 95 35.90 15.04 5.47
CA SER A 95 36.81 16.18 5.32
C SER A 95 37.36 16.24 3.88
N GLY A 96 37.21 17.40 3.24
CA GLY A 96 37.67 17.63 1.86
C GLY A 96 36.73 17.14 0.74
N SER A 97 35.53 16.67 1.06
CA SER A 97 34.49 16.26 0.11
C SER A 97 33.21 17.06 0.38
N PRO A 98 32.32 17.32 -0.61
CA PRO A 98 31.01 17.89 -0.30
C PRO A 98 30.31 17.01 0.74
N ASP A 99 29.60 17.61 1.69
CA ASP A 99 28.79 16.89 2.68
C ASP A 99 27.98 15.80 1.95
N TYR A 100 27.90 14.55 2.44
CA TYR A 100 26.99 13.54 1.91
C TYR A 100 25.95 13.17 2.96
N THR A 101 24.67 13.37 2.65
CA THR A 101 23.58 12.78 3.42
C THR A 101 23.41 11.34 2.95
N THR A 102 23.79 10.39 3.78
CA THR A 102 23.53 8.97 3.56
C THR A 102 22.27 8.58 4.31
N LEU A 103 21.30 7.99 3.61
CA LEU A 103 20.21 7.30 4.28
C LEU A 103 20.79 6.00 4.86
N SER A 104 20.94 5.95 6.18
CA SER A 104 21.19 4.69 6.86
C SER A 104 19.83 3.99 7.00
N LEU A 105 19.56 3.06 6.07
CA LEU A 105 18.31 2.33 6.01
C LEU A 105 18.11 1.50 7.30
N ALA A 106 17.20 1.92 8.16
CA ALA A 106 16.57 1.05 9.14
C ALA A 106 15.16 0.73 8.62
N ASP A 107 15.05 -0.23 7.69
CA ASP A 107 13.77 -0.84 7.39
C ASP A 107 13.39 -1.70 8.61
N THR A 108 12.77 -1.08 9.63
CA THR A 108 12.42 -1.75 10.91
C THR A 108 11.32 -2.81 10.76
N LEU A 109 10.90 -3.09 9.54
CA LEU A 109 9.87 -4.07 9.18
C LEU A 109 10.38 -5.53 9.16
N PHE A 110 11.63 -5.75 9.58
CA PHE A 110 12.38 -6.99 9.46
C PHE A 110 11.78 -8.17 10.27
N ARG A 111 10.72 -8.80 9.76
CA ARG A 111 10.45 -10.28 9.71
C ARG A 111 8.98 -10.63 9.51
N GLN A 112 8.03 -9.77 9.87
CA GLN A 112 6.60 -10.04 9.66
C GLN A 112 6.04 -9.42 8.36
N SER A 113 6.69 -8.40 7.80
CA SER A 113 6.21 -7.72 6.58
C SER A 113 6.67 -8.39 5.27
N GLU A 114 7.75 -9.18 5.29
CA GLU A 114 8.37 -9.68 4.06
C GLU A 114 7.49 -10.73 3.39
N GLN A 115 6.86 -11.62 4.17
CA GLN A 115 5.90 -12.58 3.66
C GLN A 115 4.67 -11.89 3.06
N ASP A 116 4.17 -10.83 3.71
CA ASP A 116 3.03 -10.08 3.21
C ASP A 116 3.38 -9.27 1.93
N ARG A 117 4.60 -8.71 1.86
CA ARG A 117 5.13 -8.08 0.64
C ARG A 117 5.24 -9.09 -0.50
N ILE A 118 5.80 -10.27 -0.23
CA ILE A 118 5.90 -11.35 -1.21
C ILE A 118 4.51 -11.79 -1.67
N ALA A 119 3.55 -11.96 -0.75
CA ALA A 119 2.17 -12.30 -1.08
C ALA A 119 1.51 -11.22 -1.94
N PHE A 120 1.78 -9.94 -1.66
CA PHE A 120 1.33 -8.82 -2.50
C PHE A 120 1.91 -8.86 -3.91
N GLU A 121 3.22 -9.11 -4.03
CA GLU A 121 3.91 -9.23 -5.32
C GLU A 121 3.40 -10.43 -6.11
N GLN A 122 3.27 -11.59 -5.47
CA GLN A 122 2.70 -12.80 -6.06
C GLN A 122 1.26 -12.57 -6.54
N GLN A 123 0.41 -11.91 -5.75
CA GLN A 123 -0.95 -11.61 -6.17
C GLN A 123 -0.98 -10.68 -7.39
N THR A 124 -0.12 -9.65 -7.42
CA THR A 124 -0.01 -8.74 -8.55
C THR A 124 0.48 -9.46 -9.81
N MET A 125 1.43 -10.39 -9.66
CA MET A 125 1.89 -11.26 -10.75
C MET A 125 0.77 -12.19 -11.25
N LEU A 126 0.07 -12.88 -10.35
CA LEU A 126 -1.04 -13.78 -10.70
C LEU A 126 -2.15 -13.04 -11.44
N GLU A 127 -2.47 -11.82 -11.02
CA GLU A 127 -3.39 -10.95 -11.76
C GLU A 127 -2.89 -10.69 -13.18
N SER A 128 -1.61 -10.37 -13.34
CA SER A 128 -1.03 -10.09 -14.66
C SER A 128 -1.03 -11.31 -15.59
N GLU A 129 -0.72 -12.50 -15.06
CA GLU A 129 -0.52 -13.74 -15.83
C GLU A 129 -1.83 -14.46 -16.15
N ILE A 130 -2.69 -14.64 -15.15
CA ILE A 130 -3.91 -15.46 -15.24
C ILE A 130 -5.17 -14.74 -14.77
N GLY A 131 -5.07 -13.45 -14.46
CA GLY A 131 -6.19 -12.68 -13.93
C GLY A 131 -7.30 -12.46 -14.96
N ILE A 132 -8.54 -12.47 -14.46
CA ILE A 132 -9.73 -12.06 -15.19
C ILE A 132 -10.00 -10.57 -14.96
N VAL A 133 -10.71 -9.95 -15.91
CA VAL A 133 -11.23 -8.59 -15.75
C VAL A 133 -12.67 -8.65 -15.24
N PHE A 134 -12.96 -7.88 -14.20
CA PHE A 134 -14.31 -7.69 -13.68
C PHE A 134 -14.67 -6.20 -13.62
N ASP A 135 -15.96 -5.90 -13.69
CA ASP A 135 -16.52 -4.57 -13.51
C ASP A 135 -17.00 -4.38 -12.08
N TYR A 136 -16.57 -3.30 -11.43
CA TYR A 136 -17.10 -2.84 -10.16
C TYR A 136 -17.40 -1.34 -10.27
N ALA A 137 -18.66 -0.98 -10.05
CA ALA A 137 -19.14 0.41 -10.13
C ALA A 137 -18.75 1.13 -11.44
N GLY A 138 -18.67 0.42 -12.56
CA GLY A 138 -18.30 0.98 -13.87
C GLY A 138 -16.80 1.13 -14.10
N THR A 139 -15.95 0.75 -13.15
CA THR A 139 -14.50 0.68 -13.31
C THR A 139 -14.06 -0.77 -13.49
N LYS A 140 -13.10 -0.99 -14.39
CA LYS A 140 -12.54 -2.32 -14.64
C LYS A 140 -11.39 -2.59 -13.68
N TYR A 141 -11.45 -3.73 -13.02
CA TYR A 141 -10.43 -4.25 -12.13
C TYR A 141 -10.00 -5.64 -12.58
N ARG A 142 -8.88 -6.12 -12.04
CA ARG A 142 -8.32 -7.44 -12.32
C ARG A 142 -8.31 -8.27 -11.04
N ALA A 143 -8.67 -9.55 -11.15
CA ALA A 143 -8.66 -10.50 -10.06
C ALA A 143 -8.28 -11.90 -10.54
N THR A 144 -7.84 -12.76 -9.64
CA THR A 144 -7.73 -14.19 -9.90
C THR A 144 -9.00 -14.88 -9.42
N GLU A 145 -9.58 -15.75 -10.25
CA GLU A 145 -10.67 -16.65 -9.81
C GLU A 145 -10.06 -17.74 -8.92
N THR A 146 -10.34 -17.70 -7.61
CA THR A 146 -9.80 -18.68 -6.66
C THR A 146 -10.76 -19.82 -6.36
N SER A 147 -12.05 -19.61 -6.62
CA SER A 147 -13.08 -20.67 -6.59
C SER A 147 -14.25 -20.27 -7.48
N ARG A 148 -14.85 -21.25 -8.16
CA ARG A 148 -16.05 -21.08 -8.97
C ARG A 148 -16.95 -22.30 -8.88
N THR A 149 -18.23 -22.07 -8.62
CA THR A 149 -19.28 -23.09 -8.60
C THR A 149 -20.35 -22.72 -9.62
N ASP A 150 -20.32 -23.41 -10.77
CA ASP A 150 -21.21 -23.09 -11.89
C ASP A 150 -22.62 -23.67 -11.75
N SER A 151 -22.73 -24.88 -11.20
CA SER A 151 -23.99 -25.53 -10.86
C SER A 151 -24.09 -25.71 -9.34
N LYS A 152 -25.18 -25.20 -8.76
CA LYS A 152 -25.66 -25.62 -7.45
C LYS A 152 -26.87 -26.51 -7.72
N GLU A 153 -26.66 -27.81 -7.79
CA GLU A 153 -27.80 -28.74 -7.79
C GLU A 153 -28.42 -28.75 -6.40
N ILE A 154 -29.73 -28.51 -6.34
CA ILE A 154 -30.46 -28.50 -5.08
C ILE A 154 -30.81 -29.96 -4.79
N GLU A 155 -30.15 -30.57 -3.80
CA GLU A 155 -30.66 -31.82 -3.24
C GLU A 155 -31.98 -31.55 -2.50
N ASN A 156 -32.96 -32.47 -2.63
CA ASN A 156 -34.28 -32.34 -2.00
C ASN A 156 -34.15 -32.11 -0.48
N GLY A 157 -34.37 -30.87 -0.05
CA GLY A 157 -34.39 -30.46 1.36
C GLY A 157 -33.11 -29.79 1.89
N GLY A 158 -32.09 -29.57 1.06
CA GLY A 158 -30.84 -28.90 1.46
C GLY A 158 -30.74 -27.44 1.01
N PHE A 159 -30.14 -26.59 1.84
CA PHE A 159 -29.58 -25.30 1.41
C PHE A 159 -28.11 -25.51 1.03
N VAL A 160 -27.70 -25.10 -0.17
CA VAL A 160 -26.28 -25.13 -0.54
C VAL A 160 -25.58 -23.91 0.05
N GLU A 161 -24.87 -24.10 1.15
CA GLU A 161 -24.01 -23.10 1.78
C GLU A 161 -22.75 -22.89 0.94
N GLY A 162 -22.45 -21.64 0.55
CA GLY A 162 -21.23 -21.28 -0.17
C GLY A 162 -21.42 -20.21 -1.25
N PHE A 163 -20.33 -19.58 -1.67
CA PHE A 163 -20.32 -18.52 -2.69
C PHE A 163 -20.12 -19.11 -4.09
N GLU A 164 -20.81 -18.61 -5.12
CA GLU A 164 -20.66 -19.12 -6.49
C GLU A 164 -19.35 -18.69 -7.17
N LEU A 165 -18.74 -17.61 -6.73
CA LEU A 165 -17.46 -17.12 -7.27
C LEU A 165 -16.67 -16.45 -6.16
N ILE A 166 -15.39 -16.77 -6.06
CA ILE A 166 -14.45 -16.08 -5.18
C ILE A 166 -13.40 -15.41 -6.05
N LEU A 167 -13.29 -14.08 -5.91
CA LEU A 167 -12.29 -13.27 -6.59
C LEU A 167 -11.27 -12.76 -5.58
N THR A 168 -9.99 -13.05 -5.83
CA THR A 168 -8.90 -12.43 -5.07
C THR A 168 -8.29 -11.30 -5.89
N THR A 169 -8.23 -10.11 -5.31
CA THR A 169 -7.80 -8.88 -5.98
C THR A 169 -6.86 -8.06 -5.10
N SER A 170 -5.78 -7.55 -5.68
CA SER A 170 -4.73 -6.82 -4.99
C SER A 170 -5.26 -5.50 -4.46
N ARG A 171 -4.92 -5.15 -3.22
CA ARG A 171 -5.38 -3.89 -2.62
C ARG A 171 -4.87 -2.66 -3.33
N LYS A 172 -3.77 -2.78 -4.09
CA LYS A 172 -3.19 -1.69 -4.88
C LYS A 172 -4.18 -1.09 -5.87
N GLN A 173 -4.92 -1.90 -6.62
CA GLN A 173 -5.88 -1.38 -7.61
C GLN A 173 -6.97 -0.53 -6.97
N TRP A 174 -7.45 -0.96 -5.80
CA TRP A 174 -8.46 -0.26 -5.00
C TRP A 174 -7.92 1.03 -4.39
N ILE A 175 -6.71 0.99 -3.85
CA ILE A 175 -6.02 2.14 -3.27
C ILE A 175 -5.76 3.21 -4.34
N ASP A 176 -5.23 2.81 -5.50
CA ASP A 176 -4.92 3.68 -6.63
C ASP A 176 -6.20 4.32 -7.20
N ALA A 177 -7.32 3.58 -7.20
CA ALA A 177 -8.64 4.09 -7.56
C ALA A 177 -9.29 4.95 -6.46
N GLY A 178 -8.79 4.87 -5.22
CA GLY A 178 -9.39 5.52 -4.05
C GLY A 178 -10.77 4.96 -3.67
N VAL A 179 -10.99 3.67 -3.92
CA VAL A 179 -12.25 2.97 -3.66
C VAL A 179 -11.99 1.79 -2.74
N VAL A 180 -12.94 1.46 -1.87
CA VAL A 180 -12.92 0.23 -1.06
C VAL A 180 -14.10 -0.64 -1.49
N PRO A 181 -13.92 -1.96 -1.66
CA PRO A 181 -15.05 -2.85 -1.96
C PRO A 181 -16.04 -2.83 -0.79
N ILE A 182 -17.34 -2.85 -1.08
CA ILE A 182 -18.40 -2.84 -0.06
C ILE A 182 -19.33 -4.05 -0.19
N LEU A 183 -19.82 -4.51 0.96
CA LEU A 183 -20.81 -5.59 1.02
C LEU A 183 -22.08 -5.19 0.29
N GLY A 184 -22.67 -6.12 -0.45
CA GLY A 184 -23.88 -5.92 -1.23
C GLY A 184 -23.70 -5.16 -2.55
N ALA A 185 -22.50 -4.64 -2.85
CA ALA A 185 -22.20 -4.10 -4.18
C ALA A 185 -22.34 -5.18 -5.26
N HIS A 186 -22.50 -4.74 -6.50
CA HIS A 186 -22.57 -5.64 -7.64
C HIS A 186 -21.26 -5.65 -8.41
N VAL A 187 -20.83 -6.84 -8.78
CA VAL A 187 -19.67 -7.10 -9.63
C VAL A 187 -20.15 -7.80 -10.89
N THR A 188 -19.62 -7.43 -12.05
CA THR A 188 -19.83 -8.21 -13.29
C THR A 188 -18.52 -8.87 -13.68
N ALA A 189 -18.48 -10.21 -13.63
CA ALA A 189 -17.31 -11.00 -14.00
C ALA A 189 -17.72 -12.00 -15.07
N SER A 190 -16.95 -12.09 -16.16
CA SER A 190 -17.22 -13.04 -17.27
C SER A 190 -18.66 -12.95 -17.81
N GLY A 191 -19.22 -11.73 -17.86
CA GLY A 191 -20.59 -11.46 -18.33
C GLY A 191 -21.71 -11.76 -17.33
N VAL A 192 -21.40 -12.31 -16.15
CA VAL A 192 -22.39 -12.65 -15.11
C VAL A 192 -22.34 -11.61 -14.00
N LYS A 193 -23.52 -11.17 -13.55
CA LYS A 193 -23.66 -10.21 -12.44
C LYS A 193 -23.80 -10.94 -11.12
N TYR A 194 -22.88 -10.64 -10.20
CA TYR A 194 -22.86 -11.16 -8.85
C TYR A 194 -23.08 -10.03 -7.83
N ARG A 195 -23.52 -10.41 -6.63
CA ARG A 195 -23.57 -9.54 -5.45
C ARG A 195 -22.43 -9.94 -4.49
N VAL A 196 -21.69 -8.96 -3.97
CA VAL A 196 -20.69 -9.19 -2.92
C VAL A 196 -21.41 -9.62 -1.64
N GLY A 197 -21.26 -10.89 -1.26
CA GLY A 197 -21.86 -11.47 -0.05
C GLY A 197 -20.97 -11.31 1.17
N GLU A 198 -19.65 -11.46 0.98
CA GLU A 198 -18.65 -11.29 2.02
C GLU A 198 -17.37 -10.68 1.42
N ILE A 199 -16.62 -9.95 2.25
CA ILE A 199 -15.30 -9.43 1.91
C ILE A 199 -14.33 -9.87 3.01
N THR A 200 -13.36 -10.70 2.65
CA THR A 200 -12.21 -10.95 3.53
C THR A 200 -11.11 -9.97 3.17
N LYS A 201 -10.69 -9.16 4.14
CA LYS A 201 -9.58 -8.21 3.99
C LYS A 201 -8.32 -8.85 4.55
N ASN A 202 -7.36 -9.11 3.68
CA ASN A 202 -5.99 -9.42 4.07
C ASN A 202 -5.09 -8.21 3.82
N ASN A 203 -3.88 -8.26 4.36
CA ASN A 203 -2.92 -7.17 4.23
C ASN A 203 -2.61 -6.85 2.75
N ALA A 204 -2.38 -7.89 1.93
CA ALA A 204 -2.03 -7.78 0.51
C ALA A 204 -3.23 -7.68 -0.47
N HIS A 205 -4.37 -8.30 -0.14
CA HIS A 205 -5.48 -8.51 -1.09
C HIS A 205 -6.85 -8.43 -0.42
N TYR A 206 -7.87 -8.15 -1.23
CA TYR A 206 -9.25 -8.43 -0.89
C TYR A 206 -9.67 -9.75 -1.52
N GLN A 207 -10.39 -10.57 -0.75
CA GLN A 207 -11.16 -11.67 -1.27
C GLN A 207 -12.63 -11.25 -1.32
N LEU A 208 -13.21 -11.24 -2.52
CA LEU A 208 -14.61 -10.96 -2.75
C LEU A 208 -15.34 -12.27 -2.92
N ASN A 209 -16.18 -12.59 -1.95
CA ASN A 209 -17.04 -13.76 -1.95
C ASN A 209 -18.38 -13.38 -2.57
N LEU A 210 -18.67 -13.92 -3.75
CA LEU A 210 -19.72 -13.42 -4.64
C LEU A 210 -20.88 -14.40 -4.76
N ASN A 211 -22.09 -13.87 -4.64
CA ASN A 211 -23.32 -14.61 -4.86
C ASN A 211 -23.92 -14.34 -6.24
N LYS A 212 -24.28 -15.38 -7.00
CA LYS A 212 -25.03 -15.19 -8.26
C LYS A 212 -26.35 -14.50 -7.93
N ARG A 213 -26.70 -13.48 -8.72
CA ARG A 213 -28.04 -12.90 -8.63
C ARG A 213 -29.03 -13.88 -9.26
N HIS A 214 -29.68 -14.70 -8.43
CA HIS A 214 -30.88 -15.40 -8.86
C HIS A 214 -31.98 -14.35 -9.09
N GLY A 215 -32.39 -14.19 -10.34
CA GLY A 215 -33.48 -13.27 -10.71
C GLY A 215 -34.80 -13.72 -10.10
N ARG A 216 -35.63 -12.74 -9.75
CA ARG A 216 -37.09 -12.89 -9.81
C ARG A 216 -37.52 -12.81 -11.27
#